data_AF-A0A8S3E5L2-F1
#
_entry.id   AF-A0A8S3E5L2-F1
#
_cell.length_a   1.000
_cell.length_b   1.000
_cell.length_c   1.000
_cell.angle_alpha   90.00
_cell.angle_beta   90.00
_cell.angle_gamma   90.00
#
_symmetry.space_group_name_H-M   'P 1'
#
loop_
_entity.id
_entity.type
_entity.pdbx_description
1 polymer ?
#
loop_
_entity_poly.entity_id
_entity_poly.type
_entity_poly.pdbx_seq_one_letter_code
_entity_poly.pdbx_strand_id
1 'polypeptide(L)' 'ITRQIGPGMIQRMQQVCKECNGEGEIINERDRCKTCNGKKTVDEKKKLEIVISPGKIN' A
#
# COMPACT_ATOMS: atom_id res chain seq x y z
N ILE A 1 17.34 5.08 11.33
CA ILE A 1 18.03 6.39 11.50
C ILE A 1 18.12 6.67 12.99
N THR A 2 19.28 7.05 13.50
CA THR A 2 19.46 7.29 14.94
C THR A 2 19.81 8.76 15.14
N ARG A 3 19.03 9.49 15.93
CA ARG A 3 19.25 10.92 16.21
C ARG A 3 19.51 11.09 17.71
N GLN A 4 20.61 11.74 18.07
CA GLN A 4 20.85 12.15 19.44
C GLN A 4 20.00 13.38 19.75
N ILE A 5 19.23 13.33 20.83
CA ILE A 5 18.34 14.43 21.27
C ILE A 5 18.81 15.07 22.58
N GLY A 6 19.82 14.49 23.23
CA GLY A 6 20.50 15.06 24.40
C GLY A 6 21.59 14.13 24.95
N PRO A 7 22.27 14.53 26.04
CA PRO A 7 23.22 13.67 26.73
C PRO A 7 22.53 12.39 27.22
N GLY A 8 23.02 11.22 26.82
CA GLY A 8 22.43 9.92 27.15
C GLY A 8 21.09 9.61 26.47
N MET A 9 20.50 10.53 25.70
CA MET A 9 19.20 10.34 25.05
C MET A 9 19.35 10.16 23.54
N ILE A 10 19.02 8.94 23.08
CA ILE A 10 19.10 8.53 21.69
C ILE A 10 17.70 8.17 21.18
N GLN A 11 17.24 8.85 20.13
CA GLN A 11 16.03 8.48 19.41
C GLN A 11 16.38 7.52 18.28
N ARG A 12 15.78 6.32 18.30
CA ARG A 12 15.81 5.39 17.16
C ARG A 12 14.55 5.59 16.34
N MET A 13 14.68 6.16 15.14
CA MET A 13 13.59 6.18 14.17
C MET A 13 13.41 4.77 13.60
N GLN A 14 12.21 4.22 13.78
CA GLN A 14 11.79 3.03 13.07
C GLN A 14 11.67 3.35 11.58
N GLN A 15 12.11 2.43 10.74
CA GLN A 15 12.04 2.53 9.30
C GLN A 15 11.22 1.36 8.77
N VAL A 16 10.57 1.56 7.62
CA VAL A 16 9.91 0.48 6.89
C VAL A 16 10.90 -0.68 6.67
N CYS A 17 10.48 -1.89 7.02
CA CYS A 17 11.27 -3.09 6.79
C CYS A 17 11.55 -3.24 5.29
N LYS A 18 12.81 -3.41 4.90
CA LYS A 18 13.20 -3.54 3.49
C LYS A 18 12.80 -4.87 2.87
N GLU A 19 12.63 -5.91 3.68
CA GLU A 19 12.33 -7.26 3.19
C GLU A 19 10.85 -7.41 2.87
N CYS A 20 9.96 -7.06 3.81
CA CYS A 20 8.52 -7.12 3.60
C CYS A 20 7.90 -5.81 3.11
N ASN A 21 8.70 -4.75 2.92
CA ASN A 21 8.22 -3.40 2.54
C ASN A 21 7.12 -2.84 3.46
N GLY A 22 7.08 -3.29 4.72
CA GLY A 22 6.07 -2.87 5.70
C GLY A 22 4.79 -3.71 5.68
N GLU A 23 4.69 -4.77 4.86
CA GLU A 23 3.52 -5.65 4.83
C GLU A 23 3.45 -6.62 6.02
N GLY A 24 4.56 -6.84 6.73
CA GLY A 24 4.63 -7.74 7.88
C GLY A 24 4.69 -9.23 7.52
N GLU A 25 4.57 -9.57 6.23
CA GLU A 25 4.66 -10.92 5.70
C GLU A 25 5.42 -10.93 4.37
N ILE A 26 5.92 -12.10 3.98
CA ILE A 26 6.59 -12.32 2.70
C ILE A 26 5.90 -13.49 2.01
N ILE A 27 5.34 -13.26 0.83
CA ILE A 27 4.68 -14.28 0.04
C ILE A 27 5.73 -14.99 -0.81
N ASN A 28 5.84 -16.31 -0.67
CA ASN A 28 6.68 -17.16 -1.51
C ASN A 28 6.33 -16.97 -2.99
N GLU A 29 7.34 -16.92 -3.85
CA GLU A 29 7.16 -16.62 -5.29
C GLU A 29 6.13 -17.53 -5.96
N ARG A 30 6.15 -18.83 -5.63
CA ARG A 30 5.22 -19.84 -6.17
C ARG A 30 3.76 -19.62 -5.75
N ASP A 31 3.54 -18.96 -4.62
CA ASP A 31 2.24 -18.76 -3.99
C ASP A 31 1.69 -17.36 -4.29
N ARG A 32 2.44 -16.52 -4.99
CA ARG A 32 2.00 -15.18 -5.38
C ARG A 32 0.82 -15.26 -6.35
N CYS A 33 -0.21 -14.47 -6.07
CA CYS A 33 -1.31 -14.27 -7.00
C CYS A 33 -0.78 -13.76 -8.34
N LYS A 34 -1.09 -14.48 -9.43
CA LYS A 34 -0.62 -14.14 -10.78
C LYS A 34 -1.15 -12.80 -11.30
N THR A 35 -2.28 -12.35 -10.78
CA THR A 35 -2.93 -11.11 -11.23
C THR A 35 -2.36 -9.87 -10.54
N CYS A 36 -2.20 -9.91 -9.20
CA CYS A 36 -1.72 -8.75 -8.43
C CYS A 36 -0.24 -8.83 -8.04
N ASN A 37 0.42 -9.97 -8.27
CA ASN A 37 1.82 -10.22 -7.90
C ASN A 37 2.13 -9.94 -6.42
N GLY A 38 1.17 -10.24 -5.53
CA GLY A 38 1.30 -10.01 -4.09
C GLY A 38 0.86 -8.62 -3.61
N LYS A 39 0.59 -7.66 -4.51
CA LYS A 39 0.19 -6.29 -4.13
C LYS A 39 -1.21 -6.15 -3.54
N LYS A 40 -2.01 -7.23 -3.56
CA LYS A 40 -3.41 -7.28 -3.07
C LYS A 40 -4.38 -6.32 -3.76
N THR A 41 -3.93 -5.58 -4.77
CA THR A 41 -4.72 -4.65 -5.60
C THR A 41 -4.35 -4.83 -7.08
N VAL A 42 -5.29 -4.48 -7.97
CA VAL A 42 -5.11 -4.50 -9.43
C VAL A 42 -5.75 -3.25 -10.00
N ASP A 43 -5.04 -2.55 -10.86
CA ASP A 43 -5.59 -1.38 -11.56
C ASP A 43 -6.51 -1.84 -12.70
N GLU A 44 -7.75 -1.39 -12.67
CA GLU A 44 -8.77 -1.76 -13.66
C GLU A 44 -9.37 -0.51 -14.31
N LYS A 45 -9.40 -0.46 -15.65
CA LYS A 45 -10.08 0.60 -16.40
C LYS A 45 -11.50 0.16 -16.72
N LYS A 46 -12.50 0.75 -16.05
CA LYS A 46 -13.92 0.56 -16.37
C LYS A 46 -14.48 1.75 -17.12
N LYS A 47 -15.16 1.49 -18.23
CA LYS A 47 -16.07 2.48 -18.83
C LYS A 47 -17.38 2.43 -18.06
N LEU A 48 -17.76 3.55 -17.47
CA LEU A 48 -19.06 3.71 -16.85
C LEU A 48 -19.95 4.46 -17.83
N GLU A 49 -20.98 3.79 -18.33
CA GLU A 49 -22.04 4.45 -19.09
C GLU A 49 -23.07 4.98 -18.10
N ILE A 50 -23.13 6.30 -17.97
CA ILE A 50 -24.06 6.96 -17.07
C ILE A 50 -25.19 7.53 -17.92
N VAL A 51 -26.40 6.98 -17.72
CA VAL A 51 -27.62 7.53 -18.29
C VAL A 51 -28.19 8.54 -17.29
N ILE A 52 -28.32 9.79 -17.72
CA ILE A 52 -28.94 10.85 -16.91
C ILE A 52 -30.38 11.05 -17.42
N SER A 53 -31.35 10.66 -16.61
CA SER A 53 -32.76 10.92 -16.90
C SER A 53 -33.10 12.40 -16.67
N PRO A 54 -34.02 12.98 -17.46
CA PRO A 54 -34.49 14.34 -17.24
C PRO A 54 -35.03 14.54 -15.82
N GLY A 55 -34.66 15.64 -15.16
CA GLY A 55 -35.09 15.97 -13.80
C GLY A 55 -34.22 15.42 -12.68
N LYS A 56 -33.07 14.79 -12.97
CA LYS A 56 -32.13 14.33 -11.93
C LYS A 56 -31.45 15.55 -11.26
N ILE A 57 -31.82 15.83 -10.00
CA ILE A 57 -31.17 16.82 -9.12
C ILE A 57 -30.35 16.01 -8.10
N ASN A 58 -29.09 16.40 -7.85
CA ASN A 58 -28.23 15.81 -6.81
C ASN A 58 -28.64 16.25 -5.41
#